data_AF-A0A529FPE6-F1
#
_entry.id   AF-A0A529FPE6-F1
#
_cell.length_a   1.000
_cell.length_b   1.000
_cell.length_c   1.000
_cell.angle_alpha   90.00
_cell.angle_beta   90.00
_cell.angle_gamma   90.00
#
_symmetry.space_group_name_H-M   'P 1'
#
loop_
_entity.id
_entity.type
_entity.pdbx_description
1 polymer ?
#
loop_
_entity_poly.entity_id
_entity_poly.type
_entity_poly.pdbx_seq_one_letter_code
_entity_poly.pdbx_strand_id
1 'polypeptide(L)' 'MQARLKNPVMLIPGALQALLALDKSTEAADVPYVTRKLVHLRASQINGCSVCVDMHARELK' A
#
# COMPACT_ATOMS: atom_id res chain seq x y z
N MET A 1 -11.14 2.87 -13.76
CA MET A 1 -9.98 3.75 -14.06
C MET A 1 -9.10 3.06 -15.09
N GLN A 2 -8.62 3.78 -16.12
CA GLN A 2 -7.65 3.25 -17.07
C GLN A 2 -6.23 3.69 -16.66
N ALA A 3 -5.31 2.74 -16.54
CA ALA A 3 -3.91 3.03 -16.23
C ALA A 3 -3.20 3.67 -17.44
N ARG A 4 -2.38 4.69 -17.20
CA ARG A 4 -1.62 5.40 -18.25
C ARG A 4 -0.36 4.64 -18.69
N LEU A 5 0.18 3.78 -17.82
CA LEU A 5 1.29 2.89 -18.10
C LEU A 5 1.04 1.52 -17.47
N LYS A 6 1.78 0.51 -17.95
CA LYS A 6 1.86 -0.80 -17.28
C LYS A 6 2.45 -0.62 -15.88
N ASN A 7 1.95 -1.34 -14.89
CA ASN A 7 2.41 -1.23 -13.51
C ASN A 7 3.93 -1.51 -13.41
N PRO A 8 4.77 -0.54 -13.02
CA PRO A 8 6.22 -0.74 -12.94
C PRO A 8 6.64 -1.87 -12.01
N VAL A 9 5.87 -2.10 -10.93
CA VAL A 9 6.12 -3.18 -9.96
C VAL A 9 6.08 -4.56 -10.61
N MET A 10 5.28 -4.71 -11.67
CA MET A 10 5.14 -5.96 -12.42
C MET A 10 6.16 -6.09 -13.56
N LEU A 11 6.87 -5.02 -13.90
CA LEU A 11 7.82 -4.99 -15.01
C LEU A 11 9.27 -5.06 -14.55
N ILE A 12 9.59 -4.48 -13.40
CA ILE A 12 10.96 -4.40 -12.89
C ILE A 12 11.22 -5.64 -12.02
N PRO A 13 12.17 -6.53 -12.40
CA PRO A 13 12.50 -7.69 -11.61
C PRO A 13 12.89 -7.30 -10.18
N GLY A 14 12.32 -7.99 -9.19
CA GLY A 14 12.59 -7.73 -7.76
C GLY A 14 11.80 -6.58 -7.13
N ALA A 15 11.14 -5.71 -7.90
CA ALA A 15 10.44 -4.55 -7.35
C ALA A 15 9.28 -4.94 -6.43
N LEU A 16 8.50 -5.95 -6.81
CA LEU A 16 7.42 -6.47 -5.95
C LEU A 16 7.97 -7.03 -4.63
N GLN A 17 9.05 -7.82 -4.70
CA GLN A 17 9.66 -8.41 -3.51
C GLN A 17 10.18 -7.33 -2.56
N ALA A 18 10.81 -6.29 -3.09
CA ALA A 18 11.30 -5.16 -2.31
C ALA A 18 10.15 -4.39 -1.61
N LEU A 19 9.04 -4.14 -2.32
CA LEU A 19 7.88 -3.47 -1.72
C LEU A 19 7.20 -4.30 -0.63
N LEU A 20 7.10 -5.62 -0.83
CA LEU A 20 6.58 -6.53 0.20
C LEU A 20 7.50 -6.62 1.42
N ALA A 21 8.83 -6.60 1.21
CA ALA A 21 9.79 -6.56 2.30
C ALA A 21 9.66 -5.26 3.12
N LEU A 22 9.43 -4.13 2.45
CA LEU A 22 9.16 -2.86 3.13
C LEU A 22 7.88 -2.92 3.96
N ASP A 23 6.78 -3.44 3.42
CA ASP A 23 5.52 -3.60 4.16
C ASP A 23 5.72 -4.49 5.40
N LYS A 24 6.38 -5.64 5.22
CA LYS A 24 6.68 -6.59 6.32
C LYS A 24 7.54 -5.95 7.41
N SER A 25 8.47 -5.06 7.07
CA SER A 25 9.30 -4.37 8.07
C SER A 25 8.47 -3.56 9.07
N THR A 26 7.27 -3.12 8.69
CA THR A 26 6.34 -2.40 9.58
C THR A 26 5.69 -3.29 10.64
N GLU A 27 5.73 -4.61 10.47
CA GLU A 27 5.19 -5.56 11.45
C GLU A 27 6.03 -5.65 12.72
N ALA A 28 7.30 -5.26 12.66
CA ALA A 28 8.19 -5.18 13.82
C ALA A 28 7.94 -3.94 14.68
N ALA A 29 7.11 -2.99 14.22
CA ALA A 29 6.77 -1.81 15.00
C ALA A 29 5.76 -2.16 16.10
N ASP A 30 5.88 -1.51 17.26
CA ASP A 30 4.91 -1.60 18.36
C ASP A 30 3.65 -0.75 18.06
N VAL A 31 3.02 -1.03 16.92
CA VAL A 31 1.83 -0.34 16.43
C VAL A 31 0.77 -1.39 16.05
N PRO A 32 -0.44 -1.30 16.63
CA PRO A 32 -1.51 -2.26 16.33
C PRO A 32 -1.80 -2.37 14.84
N TYR A 33 -2.12 -3.58 14.38
CA TYR A 33 -2.42 -3.86 12.97
C TYR A 33 -3.46 -2.88 12.39
N VAL A 34 -4.59 -2.69 13.08
CA VAL A 34 -5.66 -1.79 12.63
C VAL A 34 -5.16 -0.35 12.49
N THR A 35 -4.35 0.13 13.44
CA THR A 35 -3.74 1.46 13.38
C THR A 35 -2.83 1.59 12.16
N ARG A 36 -2.01 0.58 11.85
CA ARG A 36 -1.16 0.58 10.64
C ARG A 36 -2.01 0.68 9.37
N LYS A 37 -3.10 -0.09 9.27
CA LYS A 37 -4.02 -0.03 8.12
C LYS A 37 -4.74 1.31 7.98
N LEU A 38 -5.12 1.94 9.10
CA LEU A 38 -5.64 3.31 9.10
C LEU A 38 -4.60 4.35 8.64
N VAL A 39 -3.33 4.18 9.00
CA VAL A 39 -2.24 5.03 8.51
C VAL A 39 -2.09 4.91 6.99
N HIS A 40 -2.10 3.70 6.43
CA HIS A 40 -2.05 3.50 4.97
C HIS A 40 -3.23 4.15 4.25
N LEU A 41 -4.45 3.97 4.78
CA LEU A 41 -5.65 4.62 4.24
C LEU A 41 -5.52 6.15 4.30
N ARG A 42 -5.09 6.71 5.43
CA ARG A 42 -4.99 8.17 5.59
C ARG A 42 -3.90 8.78 4.71
N ALA A 43 -2.73 8.15 4.63
CA ALA A 43 -1.66 8.58 3.72
C ALA A 43 -2.13 8.56 2.26
N SER A 44 -2.90 7.55 1.86
CA SER A 44 -3.48 7.43 0.52
C SER A 44 -4.47 8.54 0.19
N GLN A 45 -5.30 8.94 1.15
CA GLN A 45 -6.22 10.06 1.01
C GLN A 45 -5.48 11.39 0.84
N ILE A 46 -4.45 11.64 1.66
CA ILE A 46 -3.62 12.85 1.58
C ILE A 46 -2.93 12.94 0.21
N ASN A 47 -2.42 11.82 -0.28
CA ASN A 47 -1.74 11.73 -1.58
C ASN A 47 -2.69 11.67 -2.78
N GLY A 48 -4.02 11.65 -2.57
CA GLY A 48 -5.00 11.55 -3.64
C GLY A 48 -4.91 10.26 -4.47
N CYS A 49 -4.36 9.17 -3.93
CA CYS A 49 -4.25 7.90 -4.65
C CYS A 49 -5.56 7.10 -4.54
N SER A 50 -6.48 7.27 -5.48
CA SER A 50 -7.80 6.61 -5.45
C SER A 50 -7.74 5.07 -5.40
N VAL A 51 -6.78 4.45 -6.10
CA VAL A 51 -6.55 2.99 -6.03
C VAL A 51 -6.13 2.57 -4.63
N CYS A 52 -5.19 3.31 -4.03
CA CYS A 52 -4.69 3.02 -2.69
C CYS A 52 -5.80 3.23 -1.65
N VAL A 53 -6.65 4.26 -1.81
CA VAL A 53 -7.80 4.51 -0.94
C VAL A 53 -8.80 3.35 -0.99
N ASP A 54 -9.21 2.88 -2.18
CA ASP A 54 -10.13 1.74 -2.28
C ASP A 54 -9.51 0.46 -1.69
N MET A 55 -8.24 0.19 -1.99
CA MET A 55 -7.52 -0.97 -1.49
C MET A 55 -7.44 -0.98 0.05
N HIS A 56 -6.92 0.08 0.66
CA HIS A 56 -6.74 0.14 2.12
C HIS A 56 -8.07 0.29 2.87
N ALA A 57 -9.12 0.84 2.25
CA ALA A 57 -10.45 0.85 2.84
C ALA A 57 -11.07 -0.57 2.90
N ARG A 58 -10.78 -1.43 1.91
CA ARG A 58 -11.24 -2.84 1.91
C ARG A 58 -10.51 -3.70 2.93
N GLU A 59 -9.23 -3.42 3.20
CA GLU A 59 -8.47 -4.14 4.26
C GLU A 59 -9.04 -3.93 5.67
N LEU A 60 -9.85 -2.89 5.86
CA LEU A 60 -10.48 -2.54 7.13
C LEU A 60 -11.94 -3.03 7.24
N LYS A 61 -12.46 -3.73 6.24
CA LYS A 61 -13.79 -4.37 6.25
C LYS A 61 -13.66 -5.85 6.55
#